data_AF-A0AAW7YVV2-F1
#
_entry.id   AF-A0AAW7YVV2-F1
#
_cell.length_a   1.000
_cell.length_b   1.000
_cell.length_c   1.000
_cell.angle_alpha   90.00
_cell.angle_beta   90.00
_cell.angle_gamma   90.00
#
_symmetry.space_group_name_H-M   'P 1'
#
loop_
_entity.id
_entity.type
_entity.pdbx_description
1 polymer ?
#
loop_
_entity_poly.entity_id
_entity_poly.type
_entity_poly.pdbx_seq_one_letter_code
_entity_poly.pdbx_strand_id
1 'polypeptide(L)'
;WEARFAAAPGNKQKEFTRQLAGEAPNKLSATIKAFKKQISDEKPKYATRKSSEMVLELINPLMPETVGGSADLTGSNNTKSGDMGVF
;
A
#
# COMPACT_ATOMS: atom_id res chain seq x y z
N TRP A 1 16.28 6.63 19.89
CA TRP A 1 15.70 6.66 18.52
C TRP A 1 15.54 8.10 18.03
N GLU A 2 15.23 9.05 18.93
CA GLU A 2 15.13 10.49 18.62
C GLU A 2 16.37 11.06 17.91
N ALA A 3 17.58 10.75 18.37
CA ALA A 3 18.81 11.16 17.68
C ALA A 3 18.92 10.64 16.23
N ARG A 4 18.41 9.42 15.96
CA ARG A 4 18.36 8.84 14.60
C ARG A 4 17.32 9.54 13.74
N PHE A 5 16.19 9.93 14.33
CA PHE A 5 15.15 10.71 13.65
C PHE A 5 15.66 12.12 13.31
N ALA A 6 16.28 12.81 14.27
CA ALA A 6 16.84 14.15 14.07
C ALA A 6 17.95 14.19 13.01
N ALA A 7 18.76 13.12 12.92
CA ALA A 7 19.79 12.98 11.89
C ALA A 7 19.24 12.53 10.52
N ALA A 8 17.97 12.14 10.41
CA ALA A 8 17.38 11.69 9.16
C ALA A 8 17.12 12.87 8.20
N PRO A 9 17.17 12.66 6.88
CA PRO A 9 16.72 13.65 5.91
C PRO A 9 15.30 14.15 6.18
N GLY A 10 15.03 15.44 5.93
CA GLY A 10 13.74 16.06 6.27
C GLY A 10 12.52 15.42 5.62
N ASN A 11 12.66 14.81 4.43
CA ASN A 11 11.59 14.03 3.81
C ASN A 11 11.28 12.74 4.59
N LYS A 12 12.30 12.04 5.11
CA LYS A 12 12.12 10.85 5.96
C LYS A 12 11.50 11.23 7.31
N GLN A 13 11.87 12.38 7.87
CA GLN A 13 11.25 12.88 9.09
C GLN A 13 9.75 13.15 8.89
N LYS A 14 9.40 13.90 7.84
CA LYS A 14 8.00 14.18 7.49
C LYS A 14 7.18 12.91 7.26
N GLU A 15 7.74 11.95 6.52
CA GLU A 15 7.08 10.68 6.25
C GLU A 15 6.85 9.88 7.53
N PHE A 16 7.85 9.78 8.40
CA PHE A 16 7.73 9.11 9.68
C PHE A 16 6.68 9.77 10.59
N THR A 17 6.67 11.10 10.67
CA THR A 17 5.65 11.83 11.45
C THR A 17 4.25 11.64 10.89
N ARG A 18 4.07 11.67 9.56
CA ARG A 18 2.79 11.36 8.90
C ARG A 18 2.29 9.97 9.29
N GLN A 19 3.16 8.96 9.23
CA GLN A 19 2.83 7.57 9.58
C GLN A 19 2.39 7.46 11.04
N LEU A 20 3.11 8.11 11.97
CA LEU A 20 2.73 8.14 13.39
C LEU A 20 1.41 8.85 13.65
N ALA A 21 1.07 9.86 12.85
CA ALA A 21 -0.20 10.58 12.92
C ALA A 21 -1.37 9.80 12.29
N GLY A 22 -1.11 8.68 11.61
CA GLY A 22 -2.14 7.91 10.90
C GLY A 22 -2.72 8.63 9.69
N GLU A 23 -2.03 9.64 9.17
CA GLU A 23 -2.48 10.43 8.03
C GLU A 23 -2.22 9.70 6.72
N ALA A 24 -3.18 9.59 5.81
CA ALA A 24 -2.96 8.96 4.51
C ALA A 24 -2.09 9.82 3.58
N PRO A 25 -1.29 9.23 2.68
CA PRO A 25 -0.58 9.97 1.65
C PRO A 25 -1.56 10.72 0.74
N ASN A 26 -1.23 11.98 0.38
CA ASN A 26 -2.08 12.83 -0.48
C ASN A 26 -2.50 12.16 -1.80
N LYS A 27 -1.65 11.28 -2.34
CA LYS A 27 -1.90 10.57 -3.61
C LYS A 27 -2.88 9.40 -3.48
N LEU A 28 -3.14 8.89 -2.28
CA LEU A 28 -3.94 7.68 -2.07
C LEU A 28 -5.37 7.85 -2.59
N SER A 29 -6.06 8.92 -2.19
CA SER A 29 -7.46 9.15 -2.58
C SER A 29 -7.63 9.26 -4.10
N ALA A 30 -6.74 10.01 -4.77
CA ALA A 30 -6.79 10.16 -6.22
C ALA A 30 -6.53 8.83 -6.94
N THR A 31 -5.55 8.05 -6.46
CA THR A 31 -5.21 6.73 -7.03
C THR A 31 -6.38 5.76 -6.92
N ILE A 32 -7.01 5.67 -5.75
CA ILE A 32 -8.18 4.80 -5.54
C ILE A 32 -9.37 5.24 -6.40
N LYS A 33 -9.63 6.55 -6.54
CA LYS A 33 -10.71 7.06 -7.41
C LYS A 33 -10.47 6.70 -8.87
N ALA A 34 -9.24 6.87 -9.36
CA ALA A 34 -8.86 6.52 -10.73
C ALA A 34 -9.07 5.01 -10.99
N PHE A 35 -8.61 4.17 -10.07
CA PHE A 35 -8.77 2.72 -10.18
C PHE A 35 -10.24 2.27 -10.13
N LYS A 36 -11.05 2.85 -9.24
CA LYS A 36 -12.51 2.59 -9.22
C LYS A 36 -13.17 2.93 -10.55
N LYS A 37 -12.80 4.06 -11.15
CA LYS A 37 -13.31 4.44 -12.47
C LYS A 37 -12.90 3.44 -13.54
N GLN A 38 -11.61 3.09 -13.59
CA GLN A 38 -11.08 2.10 -14.54
C GLN A 38 -11.84 0.77 -14.47
N ILE A 39 -11.99 0.19 -13.27
CA ILE A 39 -12.69 -1.09 -13.09
C ILE A 39 -14.18 -1.00 -13.43
N SER A 40 -14.80 0.15 -13.16
CA SER A 40 -16.21 0.39 -13.51
C SER A 40 -16.43 0.48 -15.03
N ASP A 41 -15.46 1.01 -15.76
CA ASP A 41 -15.48 1.13 -17.21
C ASP A 41 -15.16 -0.23 -17.88
N GLU A 42 -14.10 -0.91 -17.43
CA GLU A 42 -13.62 -2.19 -18.01
C GLU A 42 -14.51 -3.39 -17.66
N LYS A 43 -15.21 -3.37 -16.52
CA LYS A 43 -16.08 -4.44 -16.01
C LYS A 43 -15.46 -5.84 -16.10
N PRO A 44 -14.24 -6.05 -15.58
CA PRO A 44 -13.56 -7.32 -15.69
C PRO A 44 -14.23 -8.42 -14.85
N LYS A 45 -14.15 -9.67 -15.31
CA LYS A 45 -14.64 -10.85 -14.59
C LYS A 45 -13.54 -11.48 -13.73
N TYR A 46 -13.04 -10.73 -12.75
CA TYR A 46 -12.03 -11.21 -11.82
C TYR A 46 -12.65 -11.89 -10.59
N ALA A 47 -11.98 -12.94 -10.11
CA ALA A 47 -12.26 -13.45 -8.76
C ALA A 47 -11.95 -12.35 -7.73
N THR A 48 -12.73 -12.28 -6.65
CA THR A 48 -12.59 -11.23 -5.62
C THR A 48 -11.20 -11.19 -4.98
N ARG A 49 -10.52 -12.35 -4.85
CA ARG A 49 -9.11 -12.41 -4.42
C ARG A 49 -8.14 -11.70 -5.37
N LYS A 50 -8.38 -11.77 -6.69
CA LYS A 50 -7.55 -11.07 -7.68
C LYS A 50 -7.84 -9.57 -7.65
N SER A 51 -9.10 -9.19 -7.45
CA SER A 51 -9.46 -7.78 -7.23
C SER A 51 -8.78 -7.21 -5.97
N SER A 52 -8.68 -8.00 -4.90
CA SER A 52 -7.94 -7.63 -3.68
C SER A 52 -6.46 -7.41 -3.97
N GLU A 53 -5.80 -8.35 -4.65
CA GLU A 53 -4.40 -8.23 -5.06
C GLU A 53 -4.14 -6.95 -5.85
N MET A 54 -5.00 -6.63 -6.82
CA MET A 54 -4.86 -5.41 -7.64
C MET A 54 -4.94 -4.12 -6.82
N VAL A 55 -5.72 -4.12 -5.73
CA VAL A 55 -5.76 -2.98 -4.80
C VAL A 55 -4.47 -2.92 -3.97
N LEU A 56 -3.95 -4.07 -3.51
CA LEU A 56 -2.68 -4.13 -2.76
C LEU A 56 -1.50 -3.61 -3.60
N GLU A 57 -1.45 -3.93 -4.90
CA GLU A 57 -0.45 -3.40 -5.84
C GLU A 57 -0.47 -1.88 -5.97
N LEU A 58 -1.61 -1.23 -5.70
CA LEU A 58 -1.73 0.24 -5.75
C LEU A 58 -1.43 0.90 -4.41
N ILE A 59 -1.84 0.27 -3.30
CA ILE A 59 -1.73 0.84 -1.95
C ILE A 59 -0.31 0.72 -1.43
N ASN A 60 0.32 -0.46 -1.54
CA ASN A 60 1.59 -0.76 -0.88
C ASN A 60 2.75 0.16 -1.33
N PRO A 61 2.87 0.58 -2.61
CA PRO A 61 3.88 1.55 -3.02
C PRO A 61 3.64 2.98 -2.49
N LEU A 62 2.40 3.31 -2.14
CA LEU A 62 2.02 4.63 -1.62
C LEU A 62 2.07 4.71 -0.10
N MET A 63 1.77 3.59 0.57
CA MET A 63 1.73 3.46 2.03
C MET A 63 2.82 2.50 2.49
N PRO A 64 4.09 2.93 2.59
CA PRO A 64 5.19 2.05 2.98
C PRO A 64 5.06 1.50 4.41
N GLU A 65 4.14 2.03 5.22
CA GLU A 65 3.76 1.53 6.54
C GLU A 65 2.82 0.31 6.50
N THR A 66 2.33 -0.13 5.33
CA THR A 66 1.52 -1.35 5.24
C THR A 66 2.38 -2.57 5.52
N VAL A 67 2.02 -3.32 6.56
CA VAL A 67 2.63 -4.61 6.88
C VAL A 67 1.65 -5.71 6.53
N GLY A 68 1.91 -6.40 5.42
CA GLY A 68 1.06 -7.48 4.90
C GLY A 68 1.63 -8.87 5.15
N GLY A 69 0.80 -9.89 4.91
CA GLY A 69 1.20 -11.29 5.01
C GLY A 69 0.03 -12.25 4.88
N SER A 70 0.32 -13.55 4.80
CA SER A 70 -0.67 -14.61 4.91
C SER A 70 -0.07 -15.83 5.58
N ALA A 71 -0.84 -16.48 6.46
CA ALA A 71 -0.44 -17.72 7.11
C ALA A 71 -0.48 -18.88 6.12
N ASP A 72 0.66 -19.21 5.51
CA ASP A 72 0.88 -20.29 4.54
C ASP A 72 0.01 -20.25 3.26
N LEU A 73 -0.83 -19.22 3.11
CA LEU A 73 -1.82 -19.08 2.04
C LEU A 73 -1.52 -17.90 1.11
N THR A 74 -0.28 -17.42 1.07
CA THR A 74 0.12 -16.26 0.25
C THR A 74 -0.30 -16.38 -1.21
N GLY A 75 -0.11 -17.55 -1.83
CA GLY A 75 -0.53 -17.80 -3.21
C GLY A 75 -2.04 -18.00 -3.39
N SER A 76 -2.75 -18.44 -2.36
CA SER A 76 -4.21 -18.64 -2.40
C SER A 76 -4.98 -17.35 -2.21
N ASN A 77 -4.46 -16.48 -1.34
CA ASN A 77 -5.05 -15.20 -0.96
C ASN A 77 -4.54 -14.03 -1.81
N ASN A 78 -3.53 -14.26 -2.64
CA ASN A 78 -2.86 -13.25 -3.46
C ASN A 78 -2.42 -12.02 -2.64
N THR A 79 -1.87 -12.26 -1.45
CA THR A 79 -1.46 -11.15 -0.58
C THR A 79 -0.13 -10.57 -0.97
N LYS A 80 0.72 -11.27 -1.74
CA LYS A 80 2.05 -10.80 -2.16
C LYS A 80 1.99 -9.85 -3.35
N SER A 81 2.01 -8.54 -3.09
CA SER A 81 2.21 -7.49 -4.11
C SER A 81 3.69 -7.34 -4.49
N GLY A 82 3.98 -6.75 -5.65
CA GLY A 82 5.33 -6.68 -6.23
C GLY A 82 6.40 -6.11 -5.31
N ASP A 83 6.13 -5.01 -4.61
CA ASP A 83 7.11 -4.30 -3.77
C ASP A 83 7.29 -4.91 -2.36
N MET A 84 6.59 -6.00 -2.02
CA MET A 84 6.75 -6.61 -0.70
C MET A 84 7.99 -7.50 -0.63
N GLY A 85 8.95 -7.04 0.17
CA GLY A 85 10.12 -7.82 0.59
C GLY A 85 9.80 -8.89 1.63
N VAL A 86 10.71 -9.84 1.77
CA VAL A 86 10.76 -10.74 2.94
C VAL A 86 11.60 -10.04 4.01
N PHE A 87 11.02 -9.86 5.19
CA PHE A 87 11.71 -9.27 6.36
C PHE A 87 12.76 -10.22 6.93
#